data_AF-A0A7L3ABH9-F1
#
_entry.id   AF-A0A7L3ABH9-F1
#
_cell.length_a   1.000
_cell.length_b   1.000
_cell.length_c   1.000
_cell.angle_alpha   90.00
_cell.angle_beta   90.00
_cell.angle_gamma   90.00
#
_symmetry.space_group_name_H-M   'P 1'
#
loop_
_entity.id
_entity.type
_entity.pdbx_description
1 polymer ?
#
loop_
_entity_poly.entity_id
_entity_poly.type
_entity_poly.pdbx_seq_one_letter_code
_entity_poly.pdbx_strand_id
1 'polypeptide(L)' 'SQPVDNHISPSAYLGQSLPPASPGRYSPVPKGMLGDDEITREPRKVVLHRGSTGLGFNIVGGEDGEGIFISFIL' A
#
# COMPACT_ATOMS: atom_id res chain seq x y z
N SER A 1 -41.98 40.46 -16.69
CA SER A 1 -42.76 39.22 -16.79
C SER A 1 -41.80 38.05 -16.61
N GLN A 2 -41.88 37.34 -15.49
CA GLN A 2 -41.24 36.02 -15.34
C GLN A 2 -42.04 35.00 -16.20
N PRO A 3 -41.42 33.88 -16.61
CA PRO A 3 -41.22 32.80 -15.67
C PRO A 3 -39.75 32.48 -15.47
N VAL A 4 -39.38 32.33 -14.20
CA VAL A 4 -38.22 31.57 -13.77
C VAL A 4 -38.48 30.12 -14.16
N ASP A 5 -37.75 29.60 -15.15
CA ASP A 5 -37.78 28.18 -15.47
C ASP A 5 -37.07 27.40 -14.36
N ASN A 6 -37.88 26.97 -13.41
CA ASN A 6 -37.55 26.16 -12.26
C ASN A 6 -37.37 24.69 -12.71
N HIS A 7 -36.21 24.36 -13.28
CA HIS A 7 -35.81 22.97 -13.49
C HIS A 7 -35.03 22.46 -12.28
N ILE A 8 -35.79 22.15 -11.23
CA ILE A 8 -35.36 21.21 -10.19
C ILE A 8 -35.34 19.82 -10.83
N SER A 9 -34.15 19.24 -10.97
CA SER A 9 -33.93 17.82 -11.19
C SER A 9 -32.65 17.39 -10.46
N PRO A 10 -32.61 16.15 -9.98
CA PRO A 10 -32.21 15.87 -8.61
C PRO A 10 -30.70 15.67 -8.44
N SER A 11 -30.30 15.84 -7.18
CA SER A 11 -28.99 15.49 -6.61
C SER A 11 -28.48 14.11 -7.07
N ALA A 12 -27.27 14.07 -7.59
CA ALA A 12 -26.41 12.88 -7.53
C ALA A 12 -24.95 13.34 -7.49
N TYR A 13 -24.47 13.56 -6.26
CA TYR A 13 -23.06 13.67 -5.88
C TYR A 13 -22.30 12.37 -6.20
N LEU A 14 -22.16 11.99 -7.46
CA LEU A 14 -21.49 10.74 -7.83
C LEU A 14 -20.60 10.90 -9.07
N GLY A 15 -19.67 11.84 -8.99
CA GLY A 15 -18.58 11.98 -9.95
C GLY A 15 -17.22 12.19 -9.27
N GLN A 16 -17.12 11.78 -8.00
CA GLN A 16 -15.87 11.89 -7.23
C GLN A 16 -14.83 10.97 -7.90
N SER A 17 -13.94 11.58 -8.70
CA SER A 17 -12.65 10.98 -9.05
C SER A 17 -11.98 10.63 -7.73
N LEU A 18 -11.97 9.34 -7.39
CA LEU A 18 -11.27 8.83 -6.22
C LEU A 18 -9.83 9.36 -6.26
N PRO A 19 -9.28 9.87 -5.14
CA PRO A 19 -7.84 10.10 -5.07
C PRO A 19 -7.15 8.77 -5.40
N PRO A 20 -5.99 8.79 -6.10
CA PRO A 20 -5.25 7.56 -6.36
C PRO A 20 -5.11 6.81 -5.05
N ALA A 21 -5.52 5.53 -5.07
CA ALA A 21 -5.50 4.68 -3.89
C ALA A 21 -4.15 4.86 -3.21
N SER A 22 -4.16 5.51 -2.05
CA SER A 22 -3.02 5.58 -1.15
C SER A 22 -2.46 4.17 -1.07
N PRO A 23 -1.14 3.93 -1.27
CA PRO A 23 -0.57 2.59 -1.19
C PRO A 23 -1.11 1.98 0.09
N GLY A 24 -1.92 0.92 -0.10
CA GLY A 24 -2.79 0.39 0.93
C GLY A 24 -1.99 0.25 2.21
N ARG A 25 -2.57 0.73 3.31
CA ARG A 25 -2.09 0.40 4.64
C ARG A 25 -2.06 -1.13 4.68
N TYR A 26 -0.90 -1.72 4.44
CA TYR A 26 -0.69 -3.13 4.68
C TYR A 26 -0.84 -3.27 6.19
N SER A 27 -2.05 -3.62 6.62
CA SER A 27 -2.21 -4.25 7.92
C SER A 27 -1.43 -5.56 7.82
N PRO A 28 -0.54 -5.88 8.77
CA PRO A 28 0.00 -7.22 8.87
C PRO A 28 -1.17 -8.07 9.37
N VAL A 29 -2.03 -8.52 8.44
CA VAL A 29 -2.99 -9.56 8.74
C VAL A 29 -2.14 -10.78 9.08
N PRO A 30 -2.28 -11.41 10.25
CA PRO A 30 -1.70 -12.72 10.50
C PRO A 30 -2.41 -13.69 9.57
N LYS A 31 -1.96 -13.77 8.32
CA LYS A 31 -2.47 -14.74 7.37
C LYS A 31 -1.94 -16.09 7.84
N GLY A 32 -2.77 -16.83 8.54
CA GLY A 32 -2.52 -18.23 8.87
C GLY A 32 -2.17 -18.96 7.58
N MET A 33 -0.91 -19.41 7.49
CA MET A 33 -0.38 -20.36 6.50
C MET A 33 -0.98 -20.20 5.10
N LEU A 34 -0.82 -19.03 4.46
CA LEU A 34 -0.89 -19.01 3.01
C LEU A 34 0.17 -20.01 2.52
N GLY A 35 -0.26 -21.02 1.77
CA GLY A 35 0.65 -21.97 1.16
C GLY A 35 1.75 -21.23 0.40
N ASP A 36 2.92 -21.83 0.37
CA ASP A 36 4.14 -21.32 -0.30
C ASP A 36 3.90 -20.88 -1.75
N ASP A 37 2.78 -21.27 -2.36
CA ASP A 37 2.40 -20.99 -3.75
C ASP A 37 1.84 -19.59 -4.01
N GLU A 38 1.44 -18.81 -2.99
CA GLU A 38 0.95 -17.41 -3.20
C GLU A 38 2.08 -16.36 -3.11
N ILE A 39 3.23 -16.73 -2.54
CA ILE A 39 4.37 -15.81 -2.44
C ILE A 39 5.24 -15.93 -3.70
N THR A 40 5.17 -14.92 -4.55
CA THR A 40 6.06 -14.83 -5.73
C THR A 40 7.51 -14.75 -5.26
N ARG A 41 8.32 -15.77 -5.59
CA ARG A 41 9.76 -15.82 -5.28
C ARG A 41 10.61 -14.93 -6.20
N GLU A 42 9.98 -14.24 -7.14
CA GLU A 42 10.64 -13.36 -8.08
C GLU A 42 11.17 -12.07 -7.42
N PRO A 43 12.32 -11.53 -7.87
CA PRO A 43 12.83 -10.25 -7.39
C PRO A 43 11.81 -9.12 -7.58
N ARG A 44 11.61 -8.31 -6.54
CA ARG A 44 10.68 -7.16 -6.60
C ARG A 44 11.40 -5.88 -6.19
N LYS A 45 11.15 -4.82 -6.95
CA LYS A 45 11.56 -3.47 -6.54
C LYS A 45 10.56 -2.94 -5.52
N VAL A 46 11.06 -2.60 -4.34
CA VAL A 46 10.26 -1.97 -3.28
C VAL A 46 10.84 -0.59 -2.99
N VAL A 47 9.98 0.42 -2.91
CA VAL A 47 10.38 1.77 -2.50
C VAL A 47 9.98 1.96 -1.05
N LEU A 48 10.96 2.25 -0.20
CA LEU A 48 10.74 2.54 1.22
C LEU A 48 11.15 3.98 1.52
N HIS A 49 10.31 4.68 2.28
CA HIS A 49 10.63 6.00 2.83
C HIS A 49 11.10 5.83 4.27
N ARG A 50 12.28 6.38 4.59
CA ARG A 50 12.81 6.35 5.97
C ARG A 50 11.94 7.21 6.88
N GLY A 51 11.46 6.64 7.99
CA GLY A 51 10.79 7.38 9.06
C GLY A 51 11.77 8.15 9.93
N SER A 52 11.28 8.75 11.03
CA SER A 52 12.12 9.48 11.99
C SER A 52 13.10 8.57 12.76
N THR A 53 12.75 7.29 12.93
CA THR A 53 13.55 6.30 13.67
C THR A 53 14.23 5.26 12.78
N GLY A 54 13.98 5.25 11.47
CA GLY A 54 14.56 4.29 10.52
C GLY A 54 13.54 3.69 9.55
N LEU A 55 13.87 2.52 9.00
CA LEU A 55 13.01 1.77 8.07
C LEU A 55 12.15 0.70 8.76
N GLY A 56 12.48 0.36 10.01
CA GLY A 56 11.71 -0.59 10.82
C GLY A 56 12.01 -2.07 10.56
N PHE A 57 13.21 -2.40 10.10
CA PHE A 57 13.65 -3.79 9.97
C PHE A 57 15.13 -3.95 10.32
N ASN A 58 15.52 -5.17 10.65
CA ASN A 58 16.89 -5.56 10.89
C ASN A 58 17.44 -6.35 9.70
N ILE A 59 18.73 -6.19 9.42
CA ILE A 59 19.46 -6.95 8.39
C ILE A 59 20.48 -7.89 9.05
N VAL A 60 20.73 -9.01 8.39
CA VAL A 60 21.81 -9.96 8.72
C VAL A 60 22.58 -10.33 7.46
N GLY A 61 23.82 -10.78 7.62
CA GLY A 61 24.69 -11.19 6.51
C GLY A 61 25.44 -10.04 5.85
N GLY A 62 25.95 -10.29 4.64
CA GLY A 62 26.82 -9.37 3.91
C GLY A 62 28.32 -9.54 4.17
N GLU A 63 28.71 -10.63 4.82
CA GLU A 63 30.12 -11.02 5.01
C GLU A 63 30.49 -12.12 4.00
N ASP A 64 31.77 -12.16 3.59
CA ASP A 64 32.35 -13.24 2.78
C ASP A 64 31.64 -13.59 1.44
N GLY A 65 30.83 -12.67 0.90
CA GLY A 65 30.07 -12.90 -0.33
C GLY A 65 28.72 -13.60 -0.12
N GLU A 66 28.33 -13.83 1.13
CA GLU A 66 27.01 -14.35 1.50
C GLU A 66 25.90 -13.30 1.30
N GLY A 67 24.66 -13.78 1.13
CA GLY A 67 23.50 -12.92 0.93
C GLY A 67 23.19 -12.00 2.11
N ILE A 68 22.41 -10.95 1.83
CA ILE A 68 21.87 -10.04 2.84
C ILE A 68 20.37 -10.31 2.97
N PHE A 69 19.91 -10.50 4.20
CA PHE A 69 18.53 -10.89 4.48
C PHE A 69 17.93 -10.02 5.57
N ILE A 70 16.60 -9.84 5.53
CA ILE A 70 15.85 -9.19 6.60
C ILE A 70 15.58 -10.24 7.69
N SER A 71 16.03 -9.99 8.91
CA SER A 71 15.83 -10.90 10.04
C SER A 71 14.58 -10.59 10.85
N PHE A 72 14.18 -9.32 10.93
CA PHE A 72 13.03 -8.88 11.72
C PHE A 72 12.41 -7.60 11.13
N ILE A 73 11.10 -7.44 11.26
CA ILE A 73 10.33 -6.23 10.90
C ILE A 73 9.54 -5.79 12.14
N LEU A 74 9.60 -4.50 12.49
CA LEU A 74 8.90 -3.87 13.63
C LEU A 74 7.38 -3.75 13.42
#